data_AF-A0A350REE6-F1
#
_entry.id   AF-A0A350REE6-F1
#
_cell.length_a   1.000
_cell.length_b   1.000
_cell.length_c   1.000
_cell.angle_alpha   90.00
_cell.angle_beta   90.00
_cell.angle_gamma   90.00
#
_symmetry.space_group_name_H-M   'P 1'
#
loop_
_entity.id
_entity.type
_entity.pdbx_description
1 polymer ?
#
loop_
_entity_poly.entity_id
_entity_poly.type
_entity_poly.pdbx_seq_one_letter_code
_entity_poly.pdbx_strand_id
1 'polypeptide(L)'
;ATPAYKAAFEVHGWGDKVDHAASLSREQRWDEIPELVDDDMFHTIATIGTYDEIASLLNTRFGSLIDRIEFSIPVNNPDDESIMRAMINELSESDNLRP
;
A
#
# COMPACT_ATOMS: atom_id res chain seq x y z
N ALA A 1 -17.16 -1.00 -11.31
CA ALA A 1 -16.31 -0.01 -10.62
C ALA A 1 -17.20 1.03 -9.96
N THR A 2 -16.94 1.35 -8.69
CA THR A 2 -17.41 2.62 -8.10
C THR A 2 -16.78 3.75 -8.92
N PRO A 3 -17.57 4.54 -9.69
CA PRO A 3 -17.02 5.55 -10.61
C PRO A 3 -16.05 6.54 -9.95
N ALA A 4 -16.18 6.71 -8.63
CA ALA A 4 -15.32 7.54 -7.80
C ALA A 4 -13.82 7.20 -7.88
N TYR A 5 -13.42 5.94 -8.13
CA TYR A 5 -11.99 5.57 -8.14
C TYR A 5 -11.29 5.79 -9.48
N LYS A 6 -12.03 5.94 -10.59
CA LYS A 6 -11.42 6.03 -11.93
C LYS A 6 -10.43 7.20 -12.04
N ALA A 7 -10.79 8.35 -11.48
CA ALA A 7 -9.94 9.54 -11.50
C ALA A 7 -8.55 9.30 -10.86
N ALA A 8 -8.47 8.50 -9.78
CA ALA A 8 -7.18 8.19 -9.15
C ALA A 8 -6.29 7.31 -10.04
N PHE A 9 -6.89 6.37 -10.77
CA PHE A 9 -6.16 5.49 -11.71
C PHE A 9 -5.77 6.23 -12.99
N GLU A 10 -6.57 7.21 -13.44
CA GLU A 10 -6.26 8.05 -14.60
C GLU A 10 -4.98 8.87 -14.42
N VAL A 11 -4.64 9.30 -13.19
CA VAL A 11 -3.37 9.98 -12.89
C VAL A 11 -2.16 9.13 -13.32
N HIS A 12 -2.30 7.81 -13.28
CA HIS A 12 -1.27 6.85 -13.68
C HIS A 12 -1.50 6.25 -15.07
N GLY A 13 -2.49 6.75 -15.83
CA GLY A 13 -2.82 6.24 -17.16
C GLY A 13 -3.53 4.88 -17.17
N TRP A 14 -4.09 4.43 -16.04
CA TRP A 14 -4.72 3.10 -15.90
C TRP A 14 -6.25 3.11 -16.07
N GLY A 15 -6.82 4.16 -16.66
CA GLY A 15 -8.27 4.28 -16.86
C GLY A 15 -8.88 3.07 -17.59
N ASP A 16 -8.22 2.59 -18.64
CA ASP A 16 -8.68 1.44 -19.43
C ASP A 16 -8.67 0.13 -18.62
N LYS A 17 -7.68 -0.05 -17.73
CA LYS A 17 -7.60 -1.22 -16.82
C LYS A 17 -8.79 -1.23 -15.85
N VAL A 18 -9.20 -0.06 -15.35
CA VAL A 18 -10.38 0.07 -14.47
C VAL A 18 -11.66 -0.25 -15.20
N ASP A 19 -11.81 0.22 -16.45
CA ASP A 19 -12.98 -0.10 -17.28
C ASP A 19 -13.05 -1.60 -17.59
N HIS A 20 -11.92 -2.24 -17.90
CA HIS A 20 -11.85 -3.68 -18.14
C HIS A 20 -12.19 -4.48 -16.87
N ALA A 21 -11.61 -4.12 -15.72
CA ALA A 21 -11.94 -4.73 -14.44
C ALA A 21 -13.43 -4.58 -14.09
N ALA A 22 -14.05 -3.45 -14.46
CA ALA A 22 -15.49 -3.26 -14.28
C ALA A 22 -16.33 -4.17 -15.17
N SER A 23 -15.90 -4.47 -16.40
CA SER A 23 -16.56 -5.44 -17.28
C SER A 23 -16.50 -6.84 -16.69
N LEU A 24 -15.30 -7.32 -16.33
CA LEU A 24 -15.07 -8.64 -15.72
C LEU A 24 -15.91 -8.82 -14.45
N SER A 25 -15.95 -7.79 -13.60
CA SER A 25 -16.80 -7.76 -12.41
C SER A 25 -18.29 -7.93 -12.71
N ARG A 26 -18.82 -7.27 -13.74
CA ARG A 26 -20.23 -7.42 -14.16
C ARG A 26 -20.52 -8.80 -14.75
N GLU A 27 -19.51 -9.41 -15.36
CA GLU A 27 -19.56 -10.76 -15.92
C GLU A 27 -19.33 -11.85 -14.86
N GLN A 28 -19.10 -11.47 -13.60
CA GLN A 28 -18.79 -12.38 -12.48
C GLN A 28 -17.45 -13.15 -12.65
N ARG A 29 -16.55 -12.64 -13.48
CA ARG A 29 -15.21 -13.19 -13.78
C ARG A 29 -14.15 -12.55 -12.89
N TRP A 30 -14.32 -12.73 -11.58
CA TRP A 30 -13.49 -12.06 -10.57
C TRP A 30 -12.05 -12.58 -10.52
N ASP A 31 -11.87 -13.84 -10.92
CA ASP A 31 -10.60 -14.56 -11.01
C ASP A 31 -9.65 -13.99 -12.08
N GLU A 32 -10.18 -13.27 -13.08
CA GLU A 32 -9.37 -12.66 -14.14
C GLU A 32 -8.95 -11.22 -13.83
N ILE A 33 -9.57 -10.56 -12.83
CA ILE A 33 -9.23 -9.18 -12.45
C ILE A 33 -7.78 -9.05 -11.94
N PRO A 34 -7.23 -9.97 -11.13
CA PRO A 34 -5.83 -9.91 -10.70
C PRO A 34 -4.83 -9.89 -11.86
N GLU A 35 -5.15 -10.50 -13.00
CA GLU A 35 -4.27 -10.53 -14.18
C GLU A 35 -4.10 -9.14 -14.82
N LEU A 36 -5.00 -8.20 -14.52
CA LEU A 36 -4.89 -6.80 -14.96
C LEU A 36 -3.90 -5.99 -14.10
N VAL A 37 -3.42 -6.56 -12.99
CA VAL A 37 -2.50 -5.90 -12.05
C VAL A 37 -1.07 -6.29 -12.39
N ASP A 38 -0.35 -5.41 -13.08
CA ASP A 38 1.09 -5.57 -13.31
C ASP A 38 1.92 -5.11 -12.09
N ASP A 39 3.20 -5.50 -12.09
CA ASP A 39 4.13 -5.18 -11.02
C ASP A 39 4.27 -3.67 -10.83
N ASP A 40 4.26 -2.89 -11.90
CA ASP A 40 4.35 -1.43 -11.83
C ASP A 40 3.16 -0.85 -11.08
N MET A 41 1.93 -1.28 -11.39
CA MET A 41 0.74 -0.84 -10.66
C MET A 41 0.77 -1.31 -9.22
N PHE A 42 1.20 -2.55 -8.97
CA PHE A 42 1.28 -3.10 -7.63
C PHE A 42 2.24 -2.31 -6.74
N HIS A 43 3.48 -2.07 -7.18
CA HIS A 43 4.50 -1.34 -6.43
C HIS A 43 4.21 0.16 -6.34
N THR A 44 3.45 0.72 -7.30
CA THR A 44 3.01 2.12 -7.20
C THR A 44 2.01 2.30 -6.07
N ILE A 45 1.14 1.33 -5.81
CA ILE A 45 0.10 1.43 -4.78
C ILE A 45 0.57 0.88 -3.44
N ALA A 46 1.07 -0.36 -3.40
CA ALA A 46 1.54 -1.02 -2.21
C ALA A 46 2.99 -0.59 -1.86
N THR A 47 3.29 -0.53 -0.56
CA THR A 47 4.68 -0.46 -0.07
C THR A 47 5.02 -1.86 0.43
N ILE A 48 6.09 -2.45 -0.11
CA ILE A 48 6.44 -3.85 0.08
C ILE A 48 7.88 -3.92 0.52
N GLY A 49 8.14 -4.63 1.61
CA GLY A 49 9.47 -4.86 2.15
C GLY A 49 9.41 -5.91 3.24
N THR A 50 10.57 -6.44 3.60
CA THR A 50 10.70 -7.33 4.77
C THR A 50 10.55 -6.52 6.06
N TYR A 51 10.49 -7.21 7.21
CA TYR A 51 10.32 -6.54 8.50
C TYR A 51 11.46 -5.57 8.84
N ASP A 52 12.66 -5.78 8.30
CA ASP A 52 13.82 -4.91 8.44
C ASP A 52 13.85 -3.73 7.45
N GLU A 53 12.95 -3.70 6.46
CA GLU A 53 12.92 -2.66 5.42
C GLU A 53 11.64 -1.80 5.46
N ILE A 54 10.52 -2.39 5.86
CA ILE A 54 9.19 -1.80 5.65
C ILE A 54 9.00 -0.46 6.38
N ALA A 55 9.58 -0.30 7.58
CA ALA A 55 9.53 0.96 8.31
C ALA A 55 10.23 2.09 7.54
N SER A 56 11.44 1.84 7.04
CA SER A 56 12.21 2.78 6.22
C SER A 56 11.48 3.17 4.93
N LEU A 57 10.89 2.19 4.25
CA LEU A 57 10.13 2.42 3.01
C LEU A 57 8.90 3.28 3.26
N LEU A 58 8.16 3.02 4.35
CA LEU A 58 7.00 3.81 4.75
C LEU A 58 7.40 5.24 5.11
N ASN A 59 8.48 5.44 5.86
CA ASN A 59 9.01 6.77 6.16
C ASN A 59 9.42 7.52 4.90
N THR A 60 10.13 6.85 3.98
CA THR A 60 10.55 7.44 2.70
C THR A 60 9.34 7.89 1.88
N ARG A 61 8.28 7.09 1.85
CA ARG A 61 7.09 7.35 1.04
C ARG A 61 6.15 8.38 1.66
N PHE A 62 5.98 8.36 2.99
CA PHE A 62 4.90 9.09 3.66
C PHE A 62 5.35 10.02 4.78
N GLY A 63 6.59 9.94 5.25
CA GLY A 63 7.06 10.61 6.47
C GLY A 63 6.88 12.12 6.48
N SER A 64 6.87 12.77 5.30
CA SER A 64 6.63 14.21 5.15
C SER A 64 5.24 14.57 4.60
N LEU A 65 4.36 13.58 4.36
CA LEU A 65 3.09 13.75 3.65
C LEU A 65 1.85 13.55 4.52
N ILE A 66 1.97 12.78 5.61
CA ILE A 66 0.84 12.42 6.47
C ILE A 66 1.16 12.62 7.95
N ASP A 67 0.12 12.89 8.74
CA ASP A 67 0.24 13.12 10.18
C ASP A 67 0.21 11.83 11.00
N ARG A 68 -0.36 10.74 10.45
CA ARG A 68 -0.58 9.50 11.20
C ARG A 68 -0.47 8.27 10.30
N ILE A 69 0.23 7.26 10.80
CA ILE A 69 0.24 5.90 10.25
C ILE A 69 -0.19 4.91 11.33
N GLU A 70 -1.04 3.96 10.95
CA GLU A 70 -1.36 2.80 11.77
C GLU A 70 -0.70 1.59 11.12
N PHE A 71 0.16 0.90 11.87
CA PHE A 71 0.96 -0.20 11.35
C PHE A 71 1.01 -1.34 12.37
N SER A 72 0.87 -2.57 11.88
CA SER A 72 0.99 -3.77 12.70
C SER A 72 1.45 -4.96 11.87
N ILE A 73 2.06 -5.92 12.54
CA ILE A 73 2.36 -7.26 12.02
C ILE A 73 1.72 -8.30 12.95
N PRO A 74 1.56 -9.56 12.52
CA PRO A 74 1.23 -10.64 13.44
C PRO A 74 2.28 -10.75 14.54
N VAL A 75 1.84 -10.79 15.81
CA VAL A 75 2.72 -10.97 16.98
C VAL A 75 2.30 -12.24 17.71
N ASN A 76 3.10 -13.30 17.57
CA ASN A 76 2.80 -14.62 18.13
C ASN A 76 3.72 -14.99 19.30
N ASN A 77 4.85 -14.29 19.44
CA ASN A 77 5.88 -14.56 20.44
C ASN A 77 6.65 -13.26 20.82
N PRO A 78 7.52 -13.29 21.85
CA PRO A 78 8.28 -12.13 22.29
C PRO A 78 9.28 -11.55 21.25
N ASP A 79 9.77 -12.37 20.32
CA ASP A 79 10.66 -11.90 19.25
C ASP A 79 9.86 -11.08 18.24
N ASP A 80 8.66 -11.53 17.85
CA ASP A 80 7.75 -10.76 16.99
C ASP A 80 7.39 -9.41 17.64
N GLU A 81 7.16 -9.38 18.97
CA GLU A 81 6.91 -8.14 19.71
C GLU A 81 8.11 -7.19 19.61
N SER A 82 9.32 -7.73 19.74
CA SER A 82 10.55 -6.96 19.64
C SER A 82 10.73 -6.38 18.22
N ILE A 83 10.41 -7.15 17.19
CA ILE A 83 10.43 -6.71 15.78
C ILE A 83 9.39 -5.59 15.57
N MET A 84 8.15 -5.78 16.01
CA MET A 84 7.10 -4.76 15.91
C MET A 84 7.50 -3.46 16.62
N ARG A 85 8.08 -3.56 17.82
CA ARG A 85 8.56 -2.41 18.58
C ARG A 85 9.68 -1.68 17.87
N ALA A 86 10.62 -2.39 17.26
CA ALA A 86 11.70 -1.79 16.47
C ALA A 86 11.15 -1.01 15.26
N MET A 87 10.22 -1.60 14.50
CA MET A 87 9.58 -0.93 13.37
C MET A 87 8.80 0.32 13.79
N ILE A 88 8.06 0.27 14.91
CA ILE A 88 7.33 1.44 15.43
C ILE A 88 8.30 2.55 15.84
N ASN A 89 9.41 2.22 16.49
CA ASN A 89 10.42 3.20 16.87
C ASN A 89 11.01 3.90 15.63
N GLU A 90 11.34 3.15 14.57
CA GLU A 90 11.85 3.73 13.33
C GLU A 90 10.78 4.60 12.63
N LEU A 91 9.53 4.14 12.55
CA LEU A 91 8.43 4.94 11.97
C LEU A 91 8.26 6.28 12.70
N SER A 92 8.45 6.31 14.02
CA SER A 92 8.34 7.52 14.83
C SER A 92 9.44 8.55 14.56
N GLU A 93 10.56 8.18 13.92
CA GLU A 93 11.61 9.15 13.56
C GLU A 93 11.11 10.21 12.57
N SER A 94 10.13 9.84 11.73
CA SER A 94 9.47 10.76 10.81
C SER A 94 8.65 11.85 11.49
N ASP A 95 8.35 11.74 12.79
CA ASP A 95 7.65 12.78 13.54
C ASP A 95 8.40 14.13 13.47
N ASN A 96 9.73 14.09 13.36
CA ASN A 96 10.57 15.29 13.23
C ASN A 96 10.53 15.93 11.83
N LEU A 97 9.98 15.24 10.84
CA LEU A 97 9.83 15.74 9.46
C LEU A 97 8.51 16.47 9.25
N ARG A 98 7.63 16.46 10.25
CA ARG A 98 6.31 17.10 10.19
C ARG A 98 6.42 18.58 10.57
N PRO A 99 5.70 19.49 9.87
CA PRO A 99 5.69 20.92 10.18
C PRO A 99 5.18 21.27 11.58
#